data_AF-A0A4D4MLS5-F1
#
_entry.id   AF-A0A4D4MLS5-F1
#
_cell.length_a   1.000
_cell.length_b   1.000
_cell.length_c   1.000
_cell.angle_alpha   90.00
_cell.angle_beta   90.00
_cell.angle_gamma   90.00
#
_symmetry.space_group_name_H-M   'P 1'
#
loop_
_entity.id
_entity.type
_entity.pdbx_description
1 polymer ?
#
loop_
_entity_poly.entity_id
_entity_poly.type
_entity_poly.pdbx_seq_one_letter_code
_entity_poly.pdbx_strand_id
1 'polypeptide(L)' 'MPRVPPCHDAAGRDPGGVRAGDGCETGRMPVLDPNPQNGQKKMLLVFGAFLAIFVIIGIIASIASP' A
#
# COMPACT_ATOMS: atom_id res chain seq x y z
N MET A 1 -37.76 16.27 6.48
CA MET A 1 -36.78 15.17 6.38
C MET A 1 -36.25 15.14 4.94
N PRO A 2 -35.21 15.94 4.59
CA PRO A 2 -34.69 15.97 3.22
C PRO A 2 -33.99 14.64 2.89
N ARG A 3 -34.45 13.96 1.84
CA ARG A 3 -33.77 12.77 1.28
C ARG A 3 -32.59 13.22 0.42
N VAL A 4 -31.39 12.81 0.81
CA VAL A 4 -30.15 13.05 0.04
C VAL A 4 -30.11 12.07 -1.15
N PRO A 5 -29.85 12.55 -2.39
CA PRO A 5 -29.74 11.68 -3.57
C PRO A 5 -28.37 10.94 -3.64
N PRO A 6 -28.30 9.77 -4.30
CA PRO A 6 -27.05 9.05 -4.52
C PRO A 6 -26.15 9.76 -5.55
N CYS A 7 -24.87 9.91 -5.22
CA CYS A 7 -23.84 10.58 -6.03
C CYS A 7 -23.39 9.77 -7.27
N HIS A 8 -24.30 9.23 -8.07
CA HIS A 8 -23.96 8.51 -9.30
C HIS A 8 -24.25 9.28 -10.60
N ASP A 9 -24.89 10.46 -10.52
CA ASP A 9 -25.32 11.22 -11.72
C ASP A 9 -25.03 12.73 -11.66
N ALA A 10 -23.92 13.15 -11.03
CA ALA A 10 -23.53 14.56 -11.03
C ALA A 10 -22.74 14.95 -12.31
N ALA A 11 -23.29 14.66 -13.49
CA ALA A 11 -22.85 15.25 -14.75
C ALA A 11 -23.64 16.55 -15.00
N GLY A 12 -23.45 17.54 -14.12
CA GLY A 12 -24.17 18.82 -14.14
C GLY A 12 -23.22 19.99 -13.90
N ARG A 13 -23.09 20.84 -14.93
CA ARG A 13 -22.28 22.05 -15.03
C ARG A 13 -22.74 23.11 -14.00
N ASP A 14 -21.88 23.51 -13.05
CA ASP A 14 -22.13 24.69 -12.19
C ASP A 14 -20.87 25.60 -12.10
N PRO A 15 -20.98 26.91 -12.40
CA PRO A 15 -19.88 27.87 -12.35
C PRO A 15 -19.87 28.58 -10.99
N GLY A 16 -19.26 27.98 -9.97
CA GLY A 16 -19.18 28.63 -8.66
C GLY A 16 -18.24 27.88 -7.75
N GLY A 17 -16.96 28.26 -7.77
CA GLY A 17 -15.89 27.56 -7.08
C GLY A 17 -16.09 27.46 -5.56
N VAL A 18 -16.26 26.23 -5.09
CA VAL A 18 -15.73 25.76 -3.81
C VAL A 18 -15.04 24.43 -4.11
N ARG A 19 -13.72 24.42 -3.93
CA ARG A 19 -12.82 23.36 -4.37
C ARG A 19 -13.02 22.10 -3.53
N ALA A 20 -13.39 21.04 -4.25
CA ALA A 20 -13.02 19.65 -4.04
C ALA A 20 -11.89 19.44 -3.01
N GLY A 21 -12.24 18.84 -1.88
CA GLY A 21 -11.30 18.35 -0.88
C GLY A 21 -11.79 17.05 -0.25
N ASP A 22 -12.96 17.07 0.40
CA ASP A 22 -13.27 16.03 1.39
C ASP A 22 -14.60 15.29 1.14
N GLY A 23 -14.94 15.03 -0.13
CA GLY A 23 -16.20 14.38 -0.51
C GLY A 23 -16.07 12.94 -1.01
N CYS A 24 -14.85 12.43 -1.20
CA CYS A 24 -14.60 11.14 -1.85
C CYS A 24 -13.45 10.34 -1.21
N GLU A 25 -13.14 10.54 0.07
CA GLU A 25 -12.19 9.68 0.82
C GLU A 25 -12.79 8.31 1.20
N THR A 26 -13.94 7.95 0.64
CA THR A 26 -14.47 6.58 0.63
C THR A 26 -14.23 5.87 -0.71
N GLY A 27 -13.35 6.42 -1.56
CA GLY A 27 -13.05 5.88 -2.90
C GLY A 27 -11.84 4.95 -3.03
N ARG A 28 -11.13 4.59 -1.95
CA ARG A 28 -10.02 3.63 -2.04
C ARG A 28 -9.71 2.96 -0.70
N MET A 29 -10.61 2.09 -0.28
CA MET A 29 -10.18 0.91 0.45
C MET A 29 -9.88 -0.15 -0.63
N PRO A 30 -8.64 -0.27 -1.15
CA PRO A 30 -8.26 -1.43 -1.93
C PRO A 30 -8.16 -2.60 -0.93
N VAL A 31 -9.30 -3.09 -0.47
CA VAL A 31 -9.38 -4.25 0.42
C VAL A 31 -9.16 -5.50 -0.41
N LEU A 32 -7.94 -5.64 -0.91
CA LEU A 32 -7.43 -6.78 -1.67
C LEU A 32 -7.56 -6.58 -3.19
N ASP A 33 -6.45 -6.17 -3.82
CA ASP A 33 -6.03 -6.90 -5.02
C ASP A 33 -5.76 -8.33 -4.54
N PRO A 34 -6.60 -9.34 -4.89
CA PRO A 34 -6.65 -10.62 -4.18
C PRO A 34 -5.38 -11.46 -4.30
N ASN A 35 -4.46 -11.07 -5.17
CA ASN A 35 -3.28 -11.84 -5.47
C ASN A 35 -2.13 -10.90 -5.83
N PRO A 36 -1.32 -10.46 -4.86
CA PRO A 36 -0.08 -9.75 -5.15
C PRO A 36 0.80 -10.68 -6.00
N GLN A 37 0.79 -10.47 -7.33
CA GLN A 37 1.39 -11.37 -8.34
C GLN A 37 2.90 -11.61 -8.16
N ASN A 38 3.53 -10.98 -7.18
CA ASN A 38 4.94 -11.20 -6.83
C ASN A 38 5.23 -11.13 -5.31
N GLY A 39 4.21 -11.19 -4.44
CA GLY A 39 4.39 -11.06 -2.99
C GLY A 39 5.24 -12.19 -2.39
N GLN A 40 5.01 -13.42 -2.84
CA GLN A 40 5.76 -14.60 -2.36
C GLN A 40 7.25 -14.52 -2.69
N LYS A 41 7.60 -14.12 -3.93
CA LYS A 41 9.01 -13.93 -4.32
C LYS A 41 9.66 -12.77 -3.56
N LYS A 42 8.92 -11.69 -3.34
CA LYS A 42 9.42 -10.55 -2.56
C LYS A 42 9.67 -10.91 -1.10
N MET A 43 8.79 -11.71 -0.49
CA MET A 43 8.99 -12.22 0.87
C MET A 43 10.16 -13.20 0.96
N LEU A 44 10.32 -14.09 -0.03
CA LEU A 44 11.49 -14.98 -0.08
C LEU A 44 12.80 -14.21 -0.25
N LEU A 45 12.81 -13.14 -1.07
CA LEU A 45 13.96 -12.27 -1.25
C LEU A 45 14.31 -11.55 0.05
N VAL A 46 13.32 -11.00 0.75
CA VAL A 46 13.52 -10.36 2.06
C VAL A 46 14.06 -11.35 3.08
N PHE A 47 13.47 -12.54 3.19
CA PHE A 47 13.95 -13.60 4.09
C PHE A 47 15.39 -14.03 3.75
N GLY A 48 15.70 -14.25 2.48
CA GLY A 48 17.04 -14.60 2.02
C GLY A 48 18.07 -13.50 2.28
N ALA A 49 17.70 -12.23 2.09
CA ALA A 49 18.57 -11.09 2.38
C ALA A 49 18.90 -10.98 3.87
N PHE A 50 17.92 -11.18 4.75
CA PHE A 50 18.16 -11.21 6.20
C PHE A 50 19.12 -12.34 6.58
N LEU A 51 18.89 -13.55 6.06
CA LEU A 51 19.74 -14.70 6.36
C LEU A 51 21.17 -14.51 5.83
N ALA A 52 21.33 -13.95 4.62
CA ALA A 52 22.62 -13.62 4.05
C ALA A 52 23.42 -12.63 4.92
N ILE A 53 22.77 -11.59 5.45
CA ILE A 53 23.40 -10.63 6.35
C ILE A 53 23.89 -11.34 7.62
N PHE A 54 23.06 -12.19 8.23
CA PHE A 54 23.46 -12.96 9.42
C PHE A 54 24.67 -13.86 9.16
N VAL A 55 24.70 -14.55 8.02
CA VAL A 55 25.82 -15.41 7.64
C VAL A 55 27.11 -14.61 7.45
N ILE A 56 27.04 -13.47 6.74
CA ILE A 56 28.21 -12.62 6.52
C ILE A 56 28.77 -12.11 7.85
N ILE A 57 27.91 -11.59 8.72
CA ILE A 57 28.32 -11.12 10.05
C ILE A 57 28.90 -12.27 10.87
N GLY A 58 28.28 -13.45 10.84
CA GLY A 58 28.77 -14.64 11.54
C GLY A 58 30.17 -15.05 11.11
N ILE A 59 30.44 -15.07 9.80
CA ILE A 59 31.78 -15.38 9.26
C ILE A 59 32.81 -14.36 9.75
N ILE A 60 32.50 -13.07 9.64
CA ILE A 60 33.41 -12.00 10.09
C ILE A 60 33.66 -12.15 11.60
N ALA A 61 32.62 -12.41 12.38
CA ALA A 61 32.72 -12.60 13.83
C ALA A 61 33.58 -13.83 14.18
N SER A 62 33.45 -14.96 13.48
CA SER A 62 34.27 -16.14 13.72
C SER A 62 35.76 -15.91 13.44
N ILE A 63 36.09 -15.01 12.50
CA ILE A 63 37.49 -14.67 12.19
C ILE A 63 38.02 -13.60 13.16
N ALA A 64 37.21 -12.60 13.50
CA ALA A 64 37.60 -11.49 14.35
C ALA A 64 37.60 -11.84 15.85
N SER A 65 36.83 -12.84 16.24
CA SER A 65 36.69 -13.33 17.62
C SER A 65 36.77 -14.86 17.62
N PRO A 66 37.99 -15.42 17.47
CA PRO A 66 38.24 -16.84 17.70
C PRO A 66 38.10 -17.24 19.18
#